data_AF-A0A947C486-F1
#
_entry.id   AF-A0A947C486-F1
#
_cell.length_a   1.000
_cell.length_b   1.000
_cell.length_c   1.000
_cell.angle_alpha   90.00
_cell.angle_beta   90.00
_cell.angle_gamma   90.00
#
_symmetry.space_group_name_H-M   'P 1'
#
loop_
_entity.id
_entity.type
_entity.pdbx_description
1 polymer ?
#
loop_
_entity_poly.entity_id
_entity_poly.type
_entity_poly.pdbx_seq_one_letter_code
_entity_poly.pdbx_strand_id
1 'polypeptide(L)'
;CYACIIPQLPTATFGEIRSSCATVPNQDLAFGGQNGVMILSRHPLKNTENWVIPGTWNRRSILSASVELPSGAELDVYCNHLTPIFDDFVFPYTGQYGDGMTGALGWQAEQELQAEKLVAYVNTTNGDRPSVILGDFNTGLAFPAQGIVGEVEETFDLLAAAFTPAYTSDYAPLCTFCSTNPVTNPDDDPEATSVWIDHILLQNFPADSVLSTARIFDDAVVPVEGDMLVPLSDHFGMRSVIVVP
;
A
#
# COMPACT_ATOMS: atom_id res chain seq x y z
N CYS A 1 -4.15 -1.74 23.94
CA CYS A 1 -2.89 -2.22 24.55
C CYS A 1 -2.10 -3.11 23.60
N TYR A 2 -2.66 -4.22 23.10
CA TYR A 2 -1.94 -5.16 22.21
C TYR A 2 -1.37 -4.48 20.95
N ALA A 3 -2.21 -3.76 20.19
CA ALA A 3 -1.81 -3.01 18.99
C ALA A 3 -0.82 -1.84 19.24
N CYS A 4 -0.51 -1.52 20.50
CA CYS A 4 0.49 -0.51 20.83
C CYS A 4 1.84 -1.13 21.20
N ILE A 5 1.83 -2.37 21.70
CA ILE A 5 3.06 -3.05 22.13
C ILE A 5 3.81 -3.58 20.92
N ILE A 6 3.13 -4.34 20.06
CA ILE A 6 3.76 -5.06 18.94
C ILE A 6 4.58 -4.15 18.02
N PRO A 7 4.09 -2.98 17.56
CA PRO A 7 4.83 -2.14 16.61
C PRO A 7 6.13 -1.55 17.17
N GLN A 8 6.29 -1.57 18.50
CA GLN A 8 7.40 -0.94 19.21
C GLN A 8 8.44 -1.95 19.67
N LEU A 9 8.12 -3.24 19.67
CA LEU A 9 9.05 -4.31 20.09
C LEU A 9 10.40 -4.30 19.36
N PRO A 10 10.48 -3.96 18.05
CA PRO A 10 11.77 -3.96 17.37
C PRO A 10 12.73 -2.85 17.81
N THR A 11 12.21 -1.76 18.41
CA THR A 11 12.96 -0.51 18.59
C THR A 11 12.92 0.06 20.01
N ALA A 12 12.07 -0.45 20.90
CA ALA A 12 11.85 0.11 22.25
C ALA A 12 11.92 -0.94 23.36
N THR A 13 12.36 -0.53 24.54
CA THR A 13 12.33 -1.33 25.77
C THR A 13 10.91 -1.43 26.33
N PHE A 14 10.62 -2.46 27.14
CA PHE A 14 9.30 -2.58 27.80
C PHE A 14 8.94 -1.38 28.70
N GLY A 15 9.94 -0.74 29.32
CA GLY A 15 9.73 0.48 30.10
C GLY A 15 9.26 1.64 29.24
N GLU A 16 9.90 1.83 28.08
CA GLU A 16 9.52 2.83 27.09
C GLU A 16 8.13 2.55 26.52
N ILE A 17 7.87 1.32 26.07
CA ILE A 17 6.56 0.90 25.52
C ILE A 17 5.44 1.17 26.53
N ARG A 18 5.63 0.80 27.80
CA ARG A 18 4.63 1.05 28.85
C ARG A 18 4.34 2.54 29.01
N SER A 19 5.37 3.39 28.92
CA SER A 19 5.21 4.84 29.06
C SER A 19 4.59 5.48 27.82
N SER A 20 5.03 5.10 26.63
CA SER A 20 4.60 5.70 25.36
C SER A 20 3.19 5.28 24.98
N CYS A 21 2.80 4.03 25.25
CA CYS A 21 1.45 3.56 24.94
C CYS A 21 0.31 4.31 25.63
N ALA A 22 0.60 4.98 26.74
CA ALA A 22 -0.39 5.79 27.46
C ALA A 22 -0.33 7.28 27.09
N THR A 23 0.71 7.73 26.40
CA THR A 23 1.04 9.17 26.33
C THR A 23 1.33 9.67 24.92
N VAL A 24 1.74 8.82 23.99
CA VAL A 24 2.03 9.20 22.61
C VAL A 24 0.78 9.04 21.75
N PRO A 25 0.30 10.10 21.07
CA PRO A 25 -0.78 10.00 20.11
C PRO A 25 -0.45 8.98 19.01
N ASN A 26 -1.43 8.17 18.62
CA ASN A 26 -1.30 7.15 17.58
C ASN A 26 -0.18 6.13 17.82
N GLN A 27 0.22 5.86 19.06
CA GLN A 27 1.27 4.86 19.36
C GLN A 27 0.92 3.43 18.90
N ASP A 28 -0.32 3.21 18.46
CA ASP A 28 -0.80 2.03 17.76
C ASP A 28 -0.46 1.99 16.26
N LEU A 29 0.22 3.02 15.72
CA LEU A 29 0.96 2.97 14.46
C LEU A 29 2.42 2.51 14.70
N ALA A 30 3.11 2.13 13.62
CA ALA A 30 4.53 1.80 13.67
C ALA A 30 5.41 3.02 14.06
N PHE A 31 6.67 2.76 14.39
CA PHE A 31 7.73 3.78 14.57
C PHE A 31 7.34 4.93 15.52
N GLY A 32 6.82 4.63 16.71
CA GLY A 32 6.45 5.66 17.69
C GLY A 32 5.26 6.54 17.28
N GLY A 33 4.32 5.97 16.53
CA GLY A 33 3.10 6.67 16.11
C GLY A 33 3.23 7.41 14.78
N GLN A 34 4.30 7.15 14.03
CA GLN A 34 4.48 7.71 12.70
C GLN A 34 3.64 6.95 11.67
N ASN A 35 3.14 7.69 10.68
CA ASN A 35 2.51 7.11 9.52
C ASN A 35 3.59 6.65 8.53
N GLY A 36 3.46 5.44 7.98
CA GLY A 36 4.37 4.88 6.98
C GLY A 36 4.13 5.37 5.55
N VAL A 37 3.10 6.19 5.32
CA VAL A 37 2.78 6.73 3.98
C VAL A 37 2.90 8.25 3.92
N MET A 38 3.12 8.77 2.71
CA MET A 38 3.32 10.20 2.45
C MET A 38 2.79 10.58 1.06
N ILE A 39 2.19 11.77 0.94
CA ILE A 39 1.88 12.40 -0.35
C ILE A 39 2.83 13.57 -0.56
N LEU A 40 3.60 13.54 -1.66
CA LEU A 40 4.45 14.64 -2.09
C LEU A 40 3.97 15.16 -3.43
N SER A 41 3.86 16.48 -3.56
CA SER A 41 3.38 17.13 -4.77
C SER A 41 4.22 18.35 -5.13
N ARG A 42 4.39 18.56 -6.44
CA ARG A 42 4.94 19.81 -6.99
C ARG A 42 3.91 20.95 -6.99
N HIS A 43 2.64 20.62 -6.77
CA HIS A 43 1.54 21.57 -6.67
C HIS A 43 1.03 21.65 -5.22
N PRO A 44 0.55 22.82 -4.76
CA PRO A 44 0.09 22.96 -3.38
C PRO A 44 -1.05 21.99 -3.03
N LEU A 45 -0.84 21.20 -1.99
CA LEU A 45 -1.88 20.32 -1.43
C LEU A 45 -2.83 21.13 -0.52
N LYS A 46 -4.13 20.84 -0.61
CA LYS A 46 -5.21 21.40 0.20
C LYS A 46 -5.97 20.25 0.89
N ASN A 47 -6.79 20.58 1.89
CA ASN A 47 -7.71 19.65 2.55
C ASN A 47 -7.05 18.33 2.99
N THR A 48 -5.84 18.42 3.54
CA THR A 48 -5.06 17.23 3.90
C THR A 48 -5.66 16.54 5.13
N GLU A 49 -5.90 15.24 5.05
CA GLU A 49 -6.37 14.42 6.17
C GLU A 49 -5.49 13.18 6.34
N ASN A 50 -5.33 12.75 7.60
CA ASN A 50 -4.79 11.45 7.96
C ASN A 50 -5.86 10.64 8.66
N TRP A 51 -6.45 9.67 7.96
CA TRP A 51 -7.47 8.79 8.51
C TRP A 51 -6.86 7.48 8.99
N VAL A 52 -6.78 7.32 10.31
CA VAL A 52 -6.23 6.11 10.93
C VAL A 52 -7.29 5.01 11.01
N ILE A 53 -7.12 3.96 10.22
CA ILE A 53 -8.04 2.82 10.16
C ILE A 53 -7.60 1.68 11.09
N PRO A 54 -8.49 0.73 11.42
CA PRO A 54 -8.13 -0.42 12.23
C PRO A 54 -7.13 -1.35 11.52
N GLY A 55 -6.27 -2.00 12.30
CA GLY A 55 -5.32 -3.01 11.82
C GLY A 55 -4.77 -3.82 13.00
N THR A 56 -4.42 -5.07 12.75
CA THR A 56 -3.78 -5.96 13.71
C THR A 56 -2.29 -5.69 13.77
N TRP A 57 -1.74 -5.78 14.98
CA TRP A 57 -0.40 -5.35 15.37
C TRP A 57 -0.16 -3.87 15.27
N ASN A 58 -0.26 -3.28 14.08
CA ASN A 58 -0.23 -1.85 13.87
C ASN A 58 -1.46 -1.40 13.07
N ARG A 59 -1.96 -0.21 13.39
CA ARG A 59 -2.99 0.43 12.59
C ARG A 59 -2.42 0.89 11.25
N ARG A 60 -3.32 1.08 10.30
CA ARG A 60 -3.00 1.63 8.97
C ARG A 60 -3.55 3.04 8.88
N SER A 61 -3.02 3.79 7.92
CA SER A 61 -3.47 5.16 7.66
C SER A 61 -3.78 5.31 6.18
N ILE A 62 -4.85 6.02 5.88
CA ILE A 62 -5.19 6.52 4.55
C ILE A 62 -5.00 8.03 4.60
N LEU A 63 -4.06 8.53 3.81
CA LEU A 63 -3.89 9.95 3.60
C LEU A 63 -4.81 10.41 2.48
N SER A 64 -5.42 11.57 2.62
CA SER A 64 -6.12 12.25 1.53
C SER A 64 -5.65 13.70 1.40
N ALA A 65 -5.68 14.21 0.18
CA ALA A 65 -5.44 15.62 -0.13
C ALA A 65 -6.12 15.97 -1.45
N SER A 66 -6.49 17.24 -1.61
CA SER A 66 -6.92 17.79 -2.89
C SER A 66 -5.80 18.64 -3.49
N VAL A 67 -5.72 18.71 -4.82
CA VAL A 67 -4.77 19.53 -5.54
C VAL A 67 -5.43 20.20 -6.75
N GLU A 68 -5.15 21.49 -6.92
CA GLU A 68 -5.53 22.24 -8.11
C GLU A 68 -4.38 22.20 -9.10
N LEU A 69 -4.63 21.65 -10.29
CA LEU A 69 -3.66 21.55 -11.36
C LEU A 69 -3.53 22.87 -12.13
N PRO A 70 -2.45 23.08 -12.90
CA PRO A 70 -2.27 24.31 -13.70
C PRO A 70 -3.40 24.58 -14.71
N SER A 71 -4.16 23.55 -15.10
CA SER A 71 -5.35 23.67 -15.94
C SER A 71 -6.57 24.27 -15.22
N GLY A 72 -6.51 24.40 -13.90
CA GLY A 72 -7.65 24.71 -13.03
C GLY A 72 -8.50 23.48 -12.65
N ALA A 73 -8.11 22.28 -13.10
CA ALA A 73 -8.77 21.05 -12.70
C ALA A 73 -8.43 20.70 -11.23
N GLU A 74 -9.43 20.26 -10.48
CA GLU A 74 -9.26 19.76 -9.11
C GLU A 74 -9.13 18.23 -9.14
N LEU A 75 -8.20 17.71 -8.35
CA LEU A 75 -7.90 16.28 -8.24
C LEU A 75 -7.79 15.90 -6.77
N ASP A 76 -8.51 14.86 -6.37
CA ASP A 76 -8.31 14.24 -5.06
C ASP A 76 -7.29 13.11 -5.14
N VAL A 77 -6.43 12.99 -4.13
CA VAL A 77 -5.37 12.00 -4.05
C VAL A 77 -5.51 11.26 -2.73
N TYR A 78 -5.54 9.93 -2.79
CA TYR A 78 -5.59 9.04 -1.64
C TYR A 78 -4.36 8.14 -1.64
N CYS A 79 -3.63 8.10 -0.53
CA CYS A 79 -2.43 7.27 -0.39
C CYS A 79 -2.59 6.31 0.78
N ASN A 80 -2.28 5.03 0.57
CA ASN A 80 -2.50 3.97 1.54
C ASN A 80 -1.39 2.91 1.54
N HIS A 81 -1.39 2.07 2.57
CA HIS A 81 -0.63 0.84 2.65
C HIS A 81 -1.47 -0.16 3.46
N LEU A 82 -2.14 -1.11 2.79
CA LEU A 82 -3.03 -2.07 3.45
C LEU A 82 -2.25 -3.18 4.16
N THR A 83 -2.90 -3.87 5.09
CA THR A 83 -2.27 -4.98 5.82
C THR A 83 -1.85 -6.11 4.86
N PRO A 84 -0.59 -6.60 4.89
CA PRO A 84 -0.18 -7.79 4.15
C PRO A 84 -0.76 -9.06 4.76
N ILE A 85 -0.81 -10.13 3.97
CA ILE A 85 -1.13 -11.47 4.47
C ILE A 85 0.13 -12.17 4.92
N PHE A 86 0.09 -12.71 6.13
CA PHE A 86 1.12 -13.60 6.63
C PHE A 86 0.58 -15.01 6.73
N ASP A 87 1.26 -15.96 6.07
CA ASP A 87 1.01 -17.40 6.21
C ASP A 87 2.19 -18.08 6.92
N ASP A 88 2.57 -17.54 8.08
CA ASP A 88 3.67 -18.05 8.90
C ASP A 88 3.23 -18.13 10.37
N PHE A 89 3.66 -19.20 11.06
CA PHE A 89 3.49 -19.37 12.49
C PHE A 89 4.20 -18.28 13.31
N VAL A 90 5.26 -17.66 12.77
CA VAL A 90 5.94 -16.51 13.37
C VAL A 90 5.04 -15.27 13.35
N PHE A 91 4.12 -15.22 12.38
CA PHE A 91 3.25 -14.09 12.14
C PHE A 91 1.74 -14.44 12.23
N PRO A 92 1.27 -14.96 13.39
CA PRO A 92 -0.10 -15.44 13.50
C PRO A 92 -1.10 -14.29 13.52
N TYR A 93 -2.24 -14.48 12.85
CA TYR A 93 -3.36 -13.57 13.04
C TYR A 93 -3.86 -13.60 14.48
N THR A 94 -3.91 -12.43 15.10
CA THR A 94 -4.27 -12.24 16.53
C THR A 94 -5.32 -11.15 16.72
N GLY A 95 -5.87 -10.67 15.61
CA GLY A 95 -6.77 -9.54 15.55
C GLY A 95 -8.23 -9.85 15.80
N GLN A 96 -9.02 -8.78 15.85
CA GLN A 96 -10.49 -8.83 15.93
C GLN A 96 -11.16 -8.47 14.60
N TYR A 97 -10.39 -8.21 13.55
CA TYR A 97 -10.88 -7.70 12.27
C TYR A 97 -10.98 -8.79 11.19
N GLY A 98 -10.48 -9.98 11.46
CA GLY A 98 -10.44 -11.10 10.53
C GLY A 98 -11.71 -11.96 10.54
N ASP A 99 -12.86 -11.36 10.88
CA ASP A 99 -14.18 -12.04 10.91
C ASP A 99 -14.22 -13.39 11.68
N GLY A 100 -13.48 -13.46 12.80
CA GLY A 100 -13.36 -14.69 13.60
C GLY A 100 -12.47 -15.78 13.00
N MET A 101 -11.88 -15.54 11.84
CA MET A 101 -10.87 -16.40 11.20
C MET A 101 -9.48 -16.19 11.82
N THR A 102 -8.55 -17.10 11.49
CA THR A 102 -7.17 -17.09 11.99
C THR A 102 -6.20 -17.43 10.84
N GLY A 103 -4.89 -17.27 11.07
CA GLY A 103 -3.88 -17.49 10.03
C GLY A 103 -4.06 -16.55 8.83
N ALA A 104 -3.67 -17.01 7.64
CA ALA A 104 -3.79 -16.25 6.40
C ALA A 104 -5.22 -15.73 6.14
N LEU A 105 -6.25 -16.55 6.41
CA LEU A 105 -7.65 -16.15 6.25
C LEU A 105 -8.07 -15.00 7.17
N GLY A 106 -7.53 -14.95 8.39
CA GLY A 106 -7.77 -13.84 9.31
C GLY A 106 -7.12 -12.54 8.82
N TRP A 107 -5.92 -12.62 8.25
CA TRP A 107 -5.26 -11.48 7.61
C TRP A 107 -6.01 -11.01 6.36
N GLN A 108 -6.48 -11.94 5.52
CA GLN A 108 -7.30 -11.64 4.35
C GLN A 108 -8.57 -10.86 4.72
N ALA A 109 -9.37 -11.38 5.66
CA ALA A 109 -10.60 -10.72 6.07
C ALA A 109 -10.35 -9.31 6.66
N GLU A 110 -9.22 -9.10 7.34
CA GLU A 110 -8.83 -7.75 7.79
C GLU A 110 -8.46 -6.84 6.61
N GLN A 111 -7.70 -7.34 5.63
CA GLN A 111 -7.32 -6.58 4.44
C GLN A 111 -8.55 -6.18 3.62
N GLU A 112 -9.50 -7.10 3.43
CA GLU A 112 -10.79 -6.85 2.77
C GLU A 112 -11.57 -5.74 3.49
N LEU A 113 -11.68 -5.81 4.83
CA LEU A 113 -12.31 -4.75 5.63
C LEU A 113 -11.63 -3.38 5.44
N GLN A 114 -10.31 -3.36 5.30
CA GLN A 114 -9.57 -2.12 5.04
C GLN A 114 -9.84 -1.59 3.62
N ALA A 115 -9.91 -2.47 2.62
CA ALA A 115 -10.26 -2.12 1.26
C ALA A 115 -11.69 -1.55 1.17
N GLU A 116 -12.66 -2.18 1.83
CA GLU A 116 -14.03 -1.66 1.94
C GLU A 116 -14.10 -0.27 2.59
N LYS A 117 -13.32 -0.07 3.66
CA LYS A 117 -13.20 1.23 4.33
C LYS A 117 -12.61 2.29 3.42
N LEU A 118 -11.57 1.95 2.65
CA LEU A 118 -10.99 2.84 1.65
C LEU A 118 -12.02 3.21 0.58
N VAL A 119 -12.71 2.23 0.01
CA VAL A 119 -13.78 2.44 -0.99
C VAL A 119 -14.86 3.38 -0.44
N ALA A 120 -15.36 3.10 0.77
CA ALA A 120 -16.35 3.93 1.42
C ALA A 120 -15.83 5.36 1.65
N TYR A 121 -14.60 5.52 2.15
CA TYR A 121 -14.02 6.82 2.43
C TYR A 121 -13.85 7.67 1.18
N VAL A 122 -13.30 7.10 0.10
CA VAL A 122 -13.18 7.80 -1.18
C VAL A 122 -14.56 8.24 -1.67
N ASN A 123 -15.53 7.31 -1.75
CA ASN A 123 -16.91 7.61 -2.18
C ASN A 123 -17.61 8.70 -1.36
N THR A 124 -17.31 8.80 -0.06
CA THR A 124 -17.92 9.83 0.81
C THR A 124 -17.25 11.19 0.71
N THR A 125 -15.99 11.27 0.24
CA THR A 125 -15.18 12.50 0.33
C THR A 125 -14.94 13.16 -1.03
N ASN A 126 -14.94 12.42 -2.13
CA ASN A 126 -14.66 12.97 -3.45
C ASN A 126 -15.87 13.57 -4.19
N GLY A 127 -17.08 13.05 -3.94
CA GLY A 127 -18.26 13.37 -4.77
C GLY A 127 -18.01 13.00 -6.24
N ASP A 128 -18.19 13.96 -7.15
CA ASP A 128 -17.96 13.76 -8.59
C ASP A 128 -16.54 14.15 -9.04
N ARG A 129 -15.62 14.53 -8.12
CA ARG A 129 -14.27 14.95 -8.49
C ARG A 129 -13.42 13.75 -8.95
N PRO A 130 -12.55 13.93 -9.96
CA PRO A 130 -11.53 12.93 -10.32
C PRO A 130 -10.68 12.61 -9.10
N SER A 131 -10.46 11.32 -8.85
CA SER A 131 -9.65 10.84 -7.71
C SER A 131 -8.63 9.80 -8.12
N VAL A 132 -7.40 9.94 -7.65
CA VAL A 132 -6.35 8.93 -7.77
C VAL A 132 -6.15 8.27 -6.40
N ILE A 133 -6.27 6.96 -6.34
CA ILE A 133 -6.07 6.14 -5.16
C ILE A 133 -4.85 5.28 -5.40
N LEU A 134 -3.78 5.45 -4.62
CA LEU A 134 -2.50 4.81 -4.87
C LEU A 134 -1.85 4.30 -3.59
N GLY A 135 -0.96 3.32 -3.75
CA GLY A 135 -0.21 2.76 -2.62
C GLY A 135 0.14 1.29 -2.83
N ASP A 136 0.68 0.71 -1.76
CA ASP A 136 0.86 -0.72 -1.62
C ASP A 136 -0.44 -1.31 -1.04
N PHE A 137 -1.21 -1.99 -1.88
CA PHE A 137 -2.46 -2.60 -1.44
C PHE A 137 -2.24 -3.99 -0.84
N ASN A 138 -1.01 -4.55 -0.93
CA ASN A 138 -0.71 -5.93 -0.59
C ASN A 138 -1.69 -6.94 -1.24
N THR A 139 -2.20 -6.60 -2.43
CA THR A 139 -3.09 -7.47 -3.21
C THR A 139 -2.90 -7.24 -4.70
N GLY A 140 -3.06 -8.28 -5.52
CA GLY A 140 -2.94 -8.20 -6.97
C GLY A 140 -3.23 -9.51 -7.68
N LEU A 141 -3.55 -9.41 -8.97
CA LEU A 141 -3.87 -10.56 -9.82
C LEU A 141 -2.62 -11.34 -10.24
N ALA A 142 -2.81 -12.62 -10.53
CA ALA A 142 -1.77 -13.45 -11.14
C ALA A 142 -1.52 -13.11 -12.61
N PHE A 143 -0.25 -13.05 -13.00
CA PHE A 143 0.17 -12.94 -14.40
C PHE A 143 1.25 -14.00 -14.71
N PRO A 144 0.85 -15.27 -14.94
CA PRO A 144 1.81 -16.39 -15.05
C PRO A 144 2.81 -16.24 -16.21
N ALA A 145 2.41 -15.61 -17.32
CA ALA A 145 3.31 -15.37 -18.45
C ALA A 145 4.43 -14.36 -18.11
N GLN A 146 4.24 -13.56 -17.06
CA GLN A 146 5.19 -12.58 -16.53
C GLN A 146 5.89 -13.10 -15.26
N GLY A 147 5.60 -14.33 -14.83
CA GLY A 147 6.15 -14.90 -13.59
C GLY A 147 5.60 -14.26 -12.32
N ILE A 148 4.43 -13.63 -12.40
CA ILE A 148 3.77 -12.97 -11.26
C ILE A 148 2.70 -13.90 -10.69
N VAL A 149 2.78 -14.18 -9.40
CA VAL A 149 1.73 -14.90 -8.67
C VAL A 149 0.69 -13.92 -8.11
N GLY A 150 -0.54 -14.38 -7.97
CA GLY A 150 -1.61 -13.60 -7.35
C GLY A 150 -1.40 -13.49 -5.84
N GLU A 151 -1.81 -12.37 -5.27
CA GLU A 151 -1.75 -12.07 -3.84
C GLU A 151 -3.15 -11.56 -3.44
N VAL A 152 -3.92 -12.36 -2.69
CA VAL A 152 -5.27 -11.99 -2.23
C VAL A 152 -6.19 -11.47 -3.35
N GLU A 153 -6.30 -12.21 -4.46
CA GLU A 153 -6.98 -11.73 -5.67
C GLU A 153 -8.40 -11.21 -5.41
N GLU A 154 -9.11 -11.77 -4.41
CA GLU A 154 -10.43 -11.32 -3.99
C GLU A 154 -10.45 -9.85 -3.49
N THR A 155 -9.41 -9.40 -2.79
CA THR A 155 -9.32 -8.00 -2.34
C THR A 155 -9.06 -7.07 -3.51
N PHE A 156 -8.22 -7.50 -4.46
CA PHE A 156 -7.99 -6.72 -5.67
C PHE A 156 -9.27 -6.61 -6.51
N ASP A 157 -10.03 -7.70 -6.67
CA ASP A 157 -11.31 -7.70 -7.37
C ASP A 157 -12.32 -6.75 -6.72
N LEU A 158 -12.35 -6.68 -5.38
CA LEU A 158 -13.18 -5.72 -4.65
C LEU A 158 -12.79 -4.27 -5.00
N LEU A 159 -11.50 -3.96 -5.01
CA LEU A 159 -10.98 -2.63 -5.37
C LEU A 159 -11.26 -2.31 -6.84
N ALA A 160 -11.04 -3.26 -7.75
CA ALA A 160 -11.26 -3.10 -9.19
C ALA A 160 -12.75 -3.02 -9.57
N ALA A 161 -13.65 -3.53 -8.73
CA ALA A 161 -15.08 -3.32 -8.87
C ALA A 161 -15.50 -1.89 -8.50
N ALA A 162 -14.77 -1.22 -7.60
CA ALA A 162 -15.05 0.14 -7.15
C ALA A 162 -14.30 1.21 -7.97
N PHE A 163 -13.09 0.89 -8.45
CA PHE A 163 -12.17 1.81 -9.08
C PHE A 163 -11.58 1.22 -10.36
N THR A 164 -11.21 2.09 -11.30
CA THR A 164 -10.57 1.68 -12.55
C THR A 164 -9.05 1.61 -12.38
N PRO A 165 -8.38 0.48 -12.63
CA PRO A 165 -6.92 0.42 -12.59
C PRO A 165 -6.26 1.37 -13.60
N ALA A 166 -5.23 2.11 -13.19
CA ALA A 166 -4.60 3.16 -13.96
C ALA A 166 -3.47 2.63 -14.87
N TYR A 167 -3.70 1.55 -15.61
CA TYR A 167 -2.73 1.03 -16.59
C TYR A 167 -3.25 1.05 -18.02
N THR A 168 -2.37 1.26 -18.99
CA THR A 168 -2.72 1.18 -20.41
C THR A 168 -3.01 -0.26 -20.82
N SER A 169 -3.84 -0.46 -21.84
CA SER A 169 -4.25 -1.80 -22.30
C SER A 169 -3.11 -2.61 -22.94
N ASP A 170 -2.03 -1.95 -23.36
CA ASP A 170 -0.80 -2.54 -23.89
C ASP A 170 0.27 -2.78 -22.82
N TYR A 171 0.03 -2.36 -21.57
CA TYR A 171 0.97 -2.59 -20.48
C TYR A 171 1.00 -4.08 -20.10
N ALA A 172 2.18 -4.69 -20.20
CA ALA A 172 2.44 -6.01 -19.63
C ALA A 172 2.89 -5.84 -18.17
N PRO A 173 2.17 -6.39 -17.19
CA PRO A 173 2.53 -6.26 -15.78
C PRO A 173 3.94 -6.72 -15.45
N LEU A 174 4.59 -5.98 -14.56
CA LEU A 174 5.87 -6.34 -13.94
C LEU A 174 5.65 -6.38 -12.43
N CYS A 175 6.29 -7.31 -11.74
CA CYS A 175 6.24 -7.35 -10.27
C CYS A 175 6.70 -6.02 -9.68
N THR A 176 6.06 -5.63 -8.59
CA THR A 176 6.47 -4.49 -7.77
C THR A 176 7.18 -4.97 -6.51
N PHE A 177 6.86 -6.16 -6.01
CA PHE A 177 7.66 -6.88 -5.02
C PHE A 177 8.19 -8.16 -5.68
N CYS A 178 9.49 -8.21 -5.96
CA CYS A 178 10.07 -9.19 -6.86
C CYS A 178 11.02 -10.14 -6.13
N SER A 179 10.90 -11.43 -6.39
CA SER A 179 11.84 -12.44 -5.87
C SER A 179 13.27 -12.30 -6.37
N THR A 180 13.47 -11.54 -7.46
CA THR A 180 14.78 -11.18 -8.00
C THR A 180 15.37 -9.91 -7.39
N ASN A 181 14.64 -9.20 -6.53
CA ASN A 181 15.16 -8.04 -5.83
C ASN A 181 16.05 -8.50 -4.67
N PRO A 182 17.36 -8.18 -4.65
CA PRO A 182 18.25 -8.61 -3.58
C PRO A 182 17.94 -7.99 -2.21
N VAL A 183 17.12 -6.93 -2.17
CA VAL A 183 16.62 -6.36 -0.89
C VAL A 183 15.52 -7.25 -0.31
N THR A 184 14.65 -7.80 -1.16
CA THR A 184 13.57 -8.71 -0.79
C THR A 184 14.08 -10.11 -0.48
N ASN A 185 14.97 -10.62 -1.33
CA ASN A 185 15.47 -11.99 -1.29
C ASN A 185 17.00 -12.02 -1.18
N PRO A 186 17.57 -11.60 -0.04
CA PRO A 186 19.02 -11.45 0.11
C PRO A 186 19.77 -12.80 0.08
N ASP A 187 19.08 -13.91 0.36
CA ASP A 187 19.66 -15.25 0.44
C ASP A 187 19.39 -16.10 -0.82
N ASP A 188 18.84 -15.50 -1.89
CA ASP A 188 18.44 -16.18 -3.13
C ASP A 188 17.52 -17.40 -2.86
N ASP A 189 16.54 -17.25 -1.96
CA ASP A 189 15.53 -18.26 -1.64
C ASP A 189 14.78 -18.67 -2.93
N PRO A 190 14.85 -19.96 -3.34
CA PRO A 190 14.16 -20.44 -4.54
C PRO A 190 12.63 -20.48 -4.40
N GLU A 191 12.09 -20.38 -3.19
CA GLU A 191 10.65 -20.34 -2.93
C GLU A 191 10.08 -18.92 -2.99
N ALA A 192 10.93 -17.89 -3.06
CA ALA A 192 10.49 -16.50 -3.17
C ALA A 192 9.69 -16.27 -4.46
N THR A 193 8.53 -15.64 -4.33
CA THR A 193 7.63 -15.33 -5.43
C THR A 193 7.69 -13.84 -5.81
N SER A 194 7.27 -13.55 -7.04
CA SER A 194 7.13 -12.18 -7.53
C SER A 194 5.65 -11.81 -7.58
N VAL A 195 5.27 -10.69 -6.98
CA VAL A 195 3.88 -10.22 -6.90
C VAL A 195 3.77 -8.77 -7.39
N TRP A 196 2.58 -8.39 -7.85
CA TRP A 196 2.27 -7.03 -8.29
C TRP A 196 1.17 -6.44 -7.40
N ILE A 197 1.60 -5.73 -6.35
CA ILE A 197 0.74 -5.31 -5.23
C ILE A 197 0.68 -3.79 -5.03
N ASP A 198 1.56 -3.06 -5.71
CA ASP A 198 1.54 -1.60 -5.73
C ASP A 198 0.70 -1.15 -6.92
N HIS A 199 -0.38 -0.40 -6.65
CA HIS A 199 -1.35 -0.02 -7.66
C HIS A 199 -1.63 1.48 -7.66
N ILE A 200 -2.10 1.94 -8.81
CA ILE A 200 -2.73 3.25 -8.97
C ILE A 200 -4.12 2.96 -9.53
N LEU A 201 -5.16 3.42 -8.84
CA LEU A 201 -6.57 3.24 -9.17
C LEU A 201 -7.23 4.60 -9.36
N LEU A 202 -8.26 4.66 -10.21
CA LEU A 202 -8.92 5.88 -10.64
C LEU A 202 -10.41 5.84 -10.33
N GLN A 203 -10.95 6.98 -9.91
CA GLN A 203 -12.38 7.21 -9.83
C GLN A 203 -12.77 8.49 -10.56
N ASN A 204 -13.90 8.46 -11.26
CA ASN A 204 -14.43 9.58 -12.05
C ASN A 204 -13.48 10.05 -13.18
N PHE A 205 -12.81 9.09 -13.83
CA PHE A 205 -11.98 9.32 -15.01
C PHE A 205 -12.61 8.66 -16.26
N PRO A 206 -12.50 9.30 -17.45
CA PRO A 206 -12.71 8.62 -18.72
C PRO A 206 -11.81 7.39 -18.90
N ALA A 207 -12.30 6.36 -19.61
CA ALA A 207 -11.60 5.10 -19.79
C ALA A 207 -10.24 5.22 -20.51
N ASP A 208 -10.05 6.27 -21.32
CA ASP A 208 -8.85 6.57 -22.09
C ASP A 208 -7.93 7.63 -21.44
N SER A 209 -8.15 7.93 -20.16
CA SER A 209 -7.37 8.96 -19.44
C SER A 209 -5.91 8.57 -19.21
N VAL A 210 -5.58 7.26 -19.20
CA VAL A 210 -4.22 6.77 -18.96
C VAL A 210 -3.44 6.77 -20.27
N LEU A 211 -2.40 7.59 -20.35
CA LEU A 211 -1.57 7.76 -21.55
C LEU A 211 -0.37 6.80 -21.59
N SER A 212 0.18 6.45 -20.42
CA SER A 212 1.33 5.55 -20.31
C SER A 212 1.45 5.01 -18.90
N THR A 213 1.96 3.79 -18.78
CA THR A 213 2.23 3.13 -17.51
C THR A 213 3.62 2.51 -17.53
N ALA A 214 4.32 2.62 -16.41
CA ALA A 214 5.65 2.02 -16.25
C ALA A 214 5.90 1.65 -14.79
N ARG A 215 6.64 0.56 -14.59
CA ARG A 215 7.43 0.34 -13.38
C ARG A 215 8.67 1.23 -13.43
N ILE A 216 9.05 1.83 -12.30
CA ILE A 216 10.17 2.76 -12.15
C ILE A 216 10.94 2.47 -10.86
N PHE A 217 12.12 3.08 -10.71
CA PHE A 217 13.02 2.88 -9.56
C PHE A 217 13.47 1.43 -9.38
N ASP A 218 13.62 0.69 -10.48
CA ASP A 218 14.12 -0.68 -10.53
C ASP A 218 15.62 -0.79 -10.86
N ASP A 219 16.32 0.34 -10.92
CA ASP A 219 17.77 0.40 -11.05
C ASP A 219 18.47 0.09 -9.72
N ALA A 220 19.54 -0.71 -9.78
CA ALA A 220 20.45 -0.92 -8.66
C ALA A 220 21.39 0.28 -8.50
N VAL A 221 21.15 1.11 -7.47
CA VAL A 221 21.82 2.40 -7.27
C VAL A 221 22.36 2.63 -5.87
N VAL A 222 21.99 1.78 -4.90
CA VAL A 222 22.42 1.91 -3.50
C VAL A 222 23.63 1.00 -3.27
N PRO A 223 24.81 1.55 -2.92
CA PRO A 223 25.96 0.74 -2.60
C PRO A 223 25.80 0.06 -1.24
N VAL A 224 26.10 -1.24 -1.20
CA VAL A 224 26.20 -2.05 0.01
C VAL A 224 27.59 -2.67 0.14
N GLU A 225 27.87 -3.36 1.25
CA GLU A 225 29.16 -4.01 1.49
C GLU A 225 29.50 -4.99 0.34
N GLY A 226 30.77 -5.03 -0.07
CA GLY A 226 31.24 -5.94 -1.12
C GLY A 226 31.07 -5.43 -2.57
N ASP A 227 31.04 -4.10 -2.78
CA ASP A 227 30.93 -3.46 -4.10
C ASP A 227 29.66 -3.84 -4.89
N MET A 228 28.62 -4.31 -4.19
CA MET A 228 27.31 -4.60 -4.76
C MET A 228 26.44 -3.33 -4.77
N LEU A 229 25.63 -3.18 -5.82
CA LEU A 229 24.54 -2.21 -5.85
C LEU A 229 23.21 -2.94 -5.69
N VAL A 230 22.34 -2.40 -4.85
CA VAL A 230 20.96 -2.86 -4.68
C VAL A 230 19.97 -1.74 -5.07
N PRO A 231 18.71 -2.09 -5.39
CA PRO A 231 17.67 -1.09 -5.59
C PRO A 231 17.42 -0.21 -4.36
N LEU A 232 16.70 0.90 -4.55
CA LEU A 232 16.36 1.83 -3.46
C LEU A 232 15.45 1.22 -2.38
N SER A 233 14.75 0.15 -2.73
CA SER A 233 13.64 -0.42 -1.96
C SER A 233 13.45 -1.89 -2.36
N ASP A 234 12.85 -2.67 -1.46
CA ASP A 234 12.31 -4.02 -1.74
C ASP A 234 11.11 -3.97 -2.71
N HIS A 235 10.36 -2.87 -2.69
CA HIS A 235 9.36 -2.54 -3.70
C HIS A 235 9.92 -1.66 -4.83
N PHE A 236 9.46 -1.90 -6.06
CA PHE A 236 9.64 -1.02 -7.22
C PHE A 236 8.42 -0.10 -7.40
N GLY A 237 8.66 1.13 -7.84
CA GLY A 237 7.62 2.14 -7.97
C GLY A 237 6.73 1.93 -9.20
N MET A 238 5.47 2.34 -9.09
CA MET A 238 4.54 2.43 -10.21
C MET A 238 4.34 3.87 -10.65
N ARG A 239 4.25 4.10 -11.96
CA ARG A 239 3.98 5.39 -12.56
C ARG A 239 2.94 5.28 -13.66
N SER A 240 1.94 6.15 -13.57
CA SER A 240 0.99 6.39 -14.65
C SER A 240 0.97 7.87 -15.04
N VAL A 241 0.83 8.15 -16.33
CA VAL A 241 0.57 9.49 -16.84
C VAL A 241 -0.89 9.56 -17.19
N ILE A 242 -1.63 10.45 -16.52
CA ILE A 242 -3.09 10.51 -16.56
C ILE A 242 -3.52 11.91 -16.99
N VAL A 243 -4.46 11.99 -17.94
CA VAL A 243 -5.16 13.23 -18.28
C VAL A 243 -6.29 13.43 -17.28
N VAL A 244 -6.23 14.54 -16.54
CA VAL A 244 -7.32 14.94 -15.64
C VAL A 244 -8.35 15.74 -16.45
N PRO A 245 -9.65 15.37 -16.38
CA PRO A 245 -10.72 16.01 -17.15
C PRO A 245 -11.01 17.45 -16.72
#